data_AF-A0A3C0NQU5-F1
#
_entry.id   AF-A0A3C0NQU5-F1
#
_cell.length_a   1.000
_cell.length_b   1.000
_cell.length_c   1.000
_cell.angle_alpha   90.00
_cell.angle_beta   90.00
_cell.angle_gamma   90.00
#
_symmetry.space_group_name_H-M   'P 1'
#
loop_
_entity.id
_entity.type
_entity.pdbx_description
1 polymer ?
#
loop_
_entity_poly.entity_id
_entity_poly.type
_entity_poly.pdbx_seq_one_letter_code
_entity_poly.pdbx_strand_id
1 'polypeptide(L)'
;ASGVGQELFNAGILLFAVAMLAWHNIWMSVHGAELASHARDVGAKIRTGISETSILLVIVGLAVLREGSETVLFLYGVVASGGSSTVSMLIGGLAGMLIAILLGYGIYAGLLRVPIRWFFSATSLLVMLLAAGMASQAAKFLIQGDLIPSLGDQLWDTSNIVSEQSIWGMLLHNLVGYDARPSGIQVLFYVAVIVIISLGMKLVSQKTFSKKSTGVVQGA
;
A
#
# COMPACT_ATOMS: atom_id res chain seq x y z
N ALA A 1 -7.60 22.91 25.75
CA ALA A 1 -6.88 23.61 24.66
C ALA A 1 -5.77 22.68 24.17
N SER A 2 -6.07 21.78 23.22
CA SER A 2 -5.11 20.79 22.71
C SER A 2 -5.55 20.08 21.42
N GLY A 3 -6.47 20.66 20.62
CA GLY A 3 -6.96 20.03 19.38
C GLY A 3 -5.97 20.18 18.22
N VAL A 4 -5.58 21.43 17.92
CA VAL A 4 -4.77 21.77 16.73
C VAL A 4 -3.40 21.06 16.71
N GLY A 5 -2.71 20.97 17.85
CA GLY A 5 -1.40 20.31 17.92
C GLY A 5 -1.46 18.79 17.69
N GLN A 6 -2.52 18.14 18.17
CA GLN A 6 -2.74 16.71 17.98
C GLN A 6 -3.13 16.39 16.53
N GLU A 7 -3.97 17.22 15.92
CA GLU A 7 -4.37 17.08 14.51
C GLU A 7 -3.19 17.29 13.56
N LEU A 8 -2.36 18.32 13.80
CA LEU A 8 -1.16 18.56 13.01
C LEU A 8 -0.13 17.43 13.15
N PHE A 9 0.04 16.90 14.36
CA PHE A 9 0.91 15.75 14.60
C PHE A 9 0.42 14.50 13.86
N ASN A 10 -0.88 14.19 13.97
CA ASN A 10 -1.50 13.07 13.27
C ASN A 10 -1.35 13.19 11.75
N ALA A 11 -1.57 14.40 11.21
CA ALA A 11 -1.38 14.65 9.80
C ALA A 11 0.09 14.48 9.36
N GLY A 12 1.03 14.97 10.18
CA GLY A 12 2.46 14.80 9.92
C GLY A 12 2.87 13.32 9.84
N ILE A 13 2.37 12.49 10.76
CA ILE A 13 2.59 11.04 10.72
C ILE A 13 2.02 10.42 9.44
N LEU A 14 0.79 10.77 9.07
CA LEU A 14 0.16 10.25 7.84
C LEU A 14 0.92 10.67 6.59
N LEU A 15 1.34 11.94 6.47
CA LEU A 15 2.14 12.41 5.34
C LEU A 15 3.50 11.71 5.27
N PHE A 16 4.14 11.47 6.41
CA PHE A 16 5.38 10.70 6.47
C PHE A 16 5.17 9.27 5.99
N ALA A 17 4.09 8.61 6.43
CA ALA A 17 3.74 7.27 5.97
C ALA A 17 3.48 7.24 4.46
N VAL A 18 2.75 8.22 3.92
CA VAL A 18 2.52 8.38 2.47
C VAL A 18 3.82 8.53 1.70
N ALA A 19 4.75 9.36 2.18
CA ALA A 19 6.06 9.53 1.56
C ALA A 19 6.87 8.22 1.56
N MET A 20 6.85 7.49 2.67
CA MET A 20 7.53 6.20 2.81
C MET A 20 6.94 5.14 1.87
N LEU A 21 5.60 5.06 1.78
CA LEU A 21 4.90 4.16 0.85
C LEU A 21 5.16 4.54 -0.61
N ALA A 22 5.11 5.83 -0.95
CA ALA A 22 5.40 6.32 -2.29
C ALA A 22 6.83 5.97 -2.72
N TRP A 23 7.81 6.20 -1.84
CA TRP A 23 9.20 5.82 -2.08
C TRP A 23 9.35 4.31 -2.31
N HIS A 24 8.78 3.50 -1.41
CA HIS A 24 8.82 2.04 -1.51
C HIS A 24 8.19 1.54 -2.82
N ASN A 25 7.03 2.09 -3.19
CA ASN A 25 6.30 1.71 -4.40
C ASN A 25 7.10 2.07 -5.67
N ILE A 26 7.66 3.29 -5.74
CA ILE A 26 8.49 3.73 -6.87
C ILE A 26 9.74 2.83 -6.97
N TRP A 27 10.41 2.54 -5.87
CA TRP A 27 11.60 1.68 -5.86
C TRP A 27 11.30 0.26 -6.36
N MET A 28 10.19 -0.32 -5.88
CA MET A 28 9.72 -1.65 -6.30
C MET A 28 9.31 -1.71 -7.77
N SER A 29 8.75 -0.64 -8.31
CA SER A 29 8.38 -0.58 -9.74
C SER A 29 9.58 -0.70 -10.68
N VAL A 30 10.79 -0.40 -10.19
CA VAL A 30 12.03 -0.35 -10.97
C VAL A 30 12.86 -1.61 -10.74
N HIS A 31 13.04 -2.02 -9.49
CA HIS A 31 13.88 -3.17 -9.12
C HIS A 31 13.10 -4.48 -9.01
N GLY A 32 11.77 -4.44 -8.99
CA GLY A 32 10.93 -5.62 -8.78
C GLY A 32 11.08 -6.69 -9.87
N ALA A 33 11.29 -6.28 -11.12
CA ALA A 33 11.51 -7.21 -12.23
C ALA A 33 12.85 -7.97 -12.10
N GLU A 34 13.90 -7.26 -11.66
CA GLU A 34 15.23 -7.83 -11.43
C GLU A 34 15.27 -8.72 -10.19
N LEU A 35 14.62 -8.30 -9.10
CA LEU A 35 14.44 -9.13 -7.90
C LEU A 35 13.68 -10.42 -8.22
N ALA A 36 12.65 -10.34 -9.06
CA ALA A 36 11.87 -11.51 -9.47
C ALA A 36 12.65 -12.47 -10.37
N SER A 37 13.55 -11.98 -11.24
CA SER A 37 14.43 -12.86 -12.02
C SER A 37 15.48 -13.52 -11.12
N HIS A 38 16.13 -12.76 -10.24
CA HIS A 38 17.10 -13.29 -9.29
C HIS A 38 16.49 -14.33 -8.34
N ALA A 39 15.27 -14.11 -7.84
CA ALA A 39 14.57 -15.09 -7.01
C ALA A 39 14.29 -16.40 -7.74
N ARG A 40 13.93 -16.34 -9.04
CA ARG A 40 13.75 -17.54 -9.87
C ARG A 40 15.08 -18.27 -10.11
N ASP A 41 16.14 -17.54 -10.38
CA ASP A 41 17.47 -18.10 -10.64
C ASP A 41 18.05 -18.77 -9.39
N VAL A 42 17.88 -18.15 -8.22
CA VAL A 42 18.24 -18.74 -6.92
C VAL A 42 17.42 -20.00 -6.65
N GLY A 43 16.11 -19.97 -6.89
CA GLY A 43 15.25 -21.15 -6.77
C GLY A 43 15.67 -22.31 -7.69
N ALA A 44 16.07 -22.01 -8.92
CA ALA A 44 16.58 -23.01 -9.86
C ALA A 44 17.92 -23.61 -9.40
N LYS A 45 18.84 -22.78 -8.89
CA LYS A 45 20.17 -23.21 -8.37
C LYS A 45 20.10 -24.06 -7.11
N ILE A 46 19.09 -23.82 -6.27
CA ILE A 46 18.82 -24.63 -5.07
C ILE A 46 18.25 -26.00 -5.46
N ARG A 47 17.40 -26.06 -6.50
CA ARG A 47 16.91 -27.34 -7.04
C ARG A 47 18.03 -28.21 -7.63
N THR A 48 19.14 -27.61 -8.05
CA THR A 48 20.34 -28.31 -8.54
C THR A 48 21.36 -28.66 -7.44
N GLY A 49 21.09 -28.35 -6.16
CA GLY A 49 21.92 -28.78 -5.02
C GLY A 49 23.20 -27.98 -4.75
N ILE A 50 23.33 -26.79 -5.34
CA ILE A 50 24.59 -26.00 -5.30
C ILE A 50 24.58 -24.93 -4.18
N SER A 51 23.43 -24.68 -3.53
CA SER A 51 23.28 -23.57 -2.56
C SER A 51 22.57 -24.00 -1.28
N GLU A 52 22.98 -23.43 -0.15
CA GLU A 52 22.45 -23.75 1.18
C GLU A 52 20.98 -23.32 1.34
N THR A 53 20.11 -24.28 1.61
CA THR A 53 18.68 -24.10 1.94
C THR A 53 18.46 -23.10 3.09
N SER A 54 19.47 -22.91 3.94
CA SER A 54 19.49 -21.99 5.08
C SER A 54 19.18 -20.54 4.70
N ILE A 55 19.66 -20.06 3.54
CA ILE A 55 19.45 -18.66 3.12
C ILE A 55 17.97 -18.39 2.79
N LEU A 56 17.29 -19.33 2.12
CA LEU A 56 15.86 -19.21 1.86
C LEU A 56 15.05 -19.20 3.15
N LEU A 57 15.41 -20.05 4.11
CA LEU A 57 14.74 -20.11 5.41
C LEU A 57 14.86 -18.77 6.15
N VAL A 58 16.04 -18.15 6.13
CA VAL A 58 16.25 -16.81 6.73
C VAL A 58 15.44 -15.74 6.00
N ILE A 59 15.46 -15.70 4.66
CA ILE A 59 14.71 -14.69 3.89
C ILE A 59 13.20 -14.82 4.13
N VAL A 60 12.67 -16.04 4.05
CA VAL A 60 11.25 -16.30 4.30
C VAL A 60 10.90 -15.99 5.75
N GLY A 61 11.74 -16.39 6.71
CA GLY A 61 11.55 -16.08 8.14
C GLY A 61 11.50 -14.59 8.42
N LEU A 62 12.40 -13.79 7.83
CA LEU A 62 12.42 -12.33 7.99
C LEU A 62 11.20 -11.67 7.34
N ALA A 63 10.77 -12.15 6.16
CA ALA A 63 9.58 -11.64 5.51
C ALA A 63 8.32 -11.92 6.36
N VAL A 64 8.16 -13.14 6.86
CA VAL A 64 7.04 -13.51 7.75
C VAL A 64 7.06 -12.70 9.04
N LEU A 65 8.24 -12.50 9.64
CA LEU A 65 8.37 -11.70 10.86
C LEU A 65 7.95 -10.25 10.62
N ARG A 66 8.37 -9.64 9.51
CA ARG A 66 8.03 -8.25 9.17
C ARG A 66 6.52 -8.09 8.95
N GLU A 67 5.94 -8.83 8.01
CA GLU A 67 4.52 -8.72 7.65
C GLU A 67 3.61 -9.12 8.82
N GLY A 68 4.03 -10.11 9.62
CA GLY A 68 3.37 -10.48 10.86
C GLY A 68 3.41 -9.36 11.91
N SER A 69 4.56 -8.71 12.09
CA SER A 69 4.70 -7.59 13.03
C SER A 69 3.83 -6.40 12.64
N GLU A 70 3.76 -6.08 11.35
CA GLU A 70 2.91 -5.03 10.80
C GLU A 70 1.42 -5.33 11.07
N THR A 71 0.99 -6.57 10.83
CA THR A 71 -0.40 -7.00 11.12
C THR A 71 -0.75 -6.87 12.60
N VAL A 72 0.16 -7.28 13.50
CA VAL A 72 -0.06 -7.16 14.95
C VAL A 72 -0.13 -5.69 15.38
N LEU A 73 0.73 -4.82 14.83
CA LEU A 73 0.70 -3.38 15.12
C LEU A 73 -0.59 -2.72 14.63
N PHE A 74 -1.11 -3.11 13.45
CA PHE A 74 -2.41 -2.63 12.98
C PHE A 74 -3.55 -3.08 13.88
N LEU A 75 -3.56 -4.35 14.28
CA LEU A 75 -4.57 -4.90 15.19
C LEU A 75 -4.53 -4.16 16.52
N TYR A 76 -3.33 -3.96 17.10
CA TYR A 76 -3.15 -3.18 18.30
C TYR A 76 -3.64 -1.72 18.15
N GLY A 77 -3.35 -1.08 17.01
CA GLY A 77 -3.84 0.27 16.70
C GLY A 77 -5.36 0.38 16.74
N VAL A 78 -6.07 -0.61 16.19
CA VAL A 78 -7.55 -0.67 16.22
C VAL A 78 -8.08 -0.89 17.64
N VAL A 79 -7.42 -1.70 18.46
CA VAL A 79 -7.77 -1.83 19.89
C VAL A 79 -7.57 -0.51 20.61
N ALA A 80 -6.44 0.14 20.39
CA ALA A 80 -6.07 1.40 21.04
C ALA A 80 -7.02 2.55 20.67
N SER A 81 -7.62 2.53 19.47
CA SER A 81 -8.62 3.52 19.06
C SER A 81 -10.03 3.29 19.64
N GLY A 82 -10.24 2.25 20.47
CA GLY A 82 -11.46 2.06 21.28
C GLY A 82 -12.72 1.65 20.52
N GLY A 83 -12.59 1.20 19.27
CA GLY A 83 -13.73 1.12 18.33
C GLY A 83 -14.53 -0.18 18.31
N SER A 84 -14.15 -1.25 19.01
CA SER A 84 -14.78 -2.57 18.84
C SER A 84 -14.69 -3.48 20.06
N SER A 85 -15.68 -4.36 20.24
CA SER A 85 -15.62 -5.37 21.30
C SER A 85 -14.52 -6.40 21.00
N THR A 86 -13.77 -6.83 22.01
CA THR A 86 -12.69 -7.82 21.87
C THR A 86 -13.16 -9.09 21.12
N VAL A 87 -14.41 -9.49 21.35
CA VAL A 87 -15.02 -10.67 20.69
C VAL A 87 -15.23 -10.42 19.19
N SER A 88 -15.77 -9.27 18.80
CA SER A 88 -15.96 -8.93 17.38
C SER A 88 -14.64 -8.88 16.62
N MET A 89 -13.58 -8.41 17.28
CA MET A 89 -12.25 -8.32 16.71
C MET A 89 -11.58 -9.69 16.53
N LEU A 90 -11.72 -10.60 17.50
CA LEU A 90 -11.22 -11.97 17.37
C LEU A 90 -11.93 -12.72 16.24
N ILE A 91 -13.25 -12.59 16.14
CA ILE A 91 -14.04 -13.20 15.06
C ILE A 91 -13.62 -12.61 13.71
N GLY A 92 -13.52 -11.28 13.60
CA GLY A 92 -13.09 -10.60 12.38
C GLY A 92 -11.66 -10.97 11.97
N GLY A 93 -10.75 -11.08 12.94
CA GLY A 93 -9.35 -11.49 12.72
C GLY A 93 -9.23 -12.93 12.24
N LEU A 94 -9.96 -13.87 12.84
CA LEU A 94 -9.99 -15.27 12.41
C LEU A 94 -10.63 -15.42 11.02
N ALA A 95 -11.73 -14.72 10.77
CA ALA A 95 -12.37 -14.71 9.45
C ALA A 95 -11.43 -14.12 8.38
N GLY A 96 -10.76 -13.00 8.68
CA GLY A 96 -9.76 -12.38 7.81
C GLY A 96 -8.59 -13.30 7.54
N MET A 97 -8.08 -14.02 8.54
CA MET A 97 -7.02 -15.02 8.39
C MET A 97 -7.45 -16.15 7.46
N LEU A 98 -8.66 -16.69 7.62
CA LEU A 98 -9.19 -17.72 6.73
C LEU A 98 -9.29 -17.22 5.28
N ILE A 99 -9.80 -16.02 5.07
CA ILE A 99 -9.87 -15.39 3.74
C ILE A 99 -8.46 -15.21 3.16
N ALA A 100 -7.50 -14.75 3.97
CA ALA A 100 -6.11 -14.57 3.54
C ALA A 100 -5.46 -15.90 3.15
N ILE A 101 -5.71 -17.00 3.87
CA ILE A 101 -5.24 -18.34 3.52
C ILE A 101 -5.83 -18.79 2.17
N LEU A 102 -7.15 -18.61 1.99
CA LEU A 102 -7.83 -18.98 0.74
C LEU A 102 -7.32 -18.17 -0.45
N LEU A 103 -7.18 -16.84 -0.29
CA LEU A 103 -6.60 -15.97 -1.32
C LEU A 103 -5.14 -16.30 -1.59
N GLY A 104 -4.34 -16.55 -0.55
CA GLY A 104 -2.94 -16.94 -0.68
C GLY A 104 -2.78 -18.26 -1.44
N TYR A 105 -3.63 -19.24 -1.15
CA TYR A 105 -3.69 -20.49 -1.92
C TYR A 105 -4.13 -20.26 -3.37
N GLY A 106 -5.14 -19.41 -3.59
CA GLY A 106 -5.61 -19.03 -4.92
C GLY A 106 -4.52 -18.33 -5.75
N ILE A 107 -3.76 -17.43 -5.12
CA ILE A 107 -2.60 -16.78 -5.75
C ILE A 107 -1.52 -17.82 -6.00
N TYR A 108 -1.20 -18.71 -5.07
CA TYR A 108 -0.20 -19.77 -5.26
C TYR A 108 -0.55 -20.66 -6.47
N ALA A 109 -1.81 -21.10 -6.57
CA ALA A 109 -2.31 -21.86 -7.71
C ALA A 109 -2.30 -21.04 -9.03
N GLY A 110 -2.60 -19.74 -8.95
CA GLY A 110 -2.63 -18.82 -10.08
C GLY A 110 -1.25 -18.33 -10.55
N LEU A 111 -0.25 -18.25 -9.67
CA LEU A 111 1.09 -17.73 -9.95
C LEU A 111 1.87 -18.63 -10.91
N LEU A 112 1.48 -19.91 -11.02
CA LEU A 112 1.96 -20.83 -12.05
C LEU A 112 1.43 -20.49 -13.46
N ARG A 113 0.34 -19.71 -13.58
CA ARG A 113 -0.30 -19.35 -14.85
C ARG A 113 -0.21 -17.86 -15.20
N VAL A 114 -0.10 -16.97 -14.20
CA VAL A 114 -0.14 -15.51 -14.42
C VAL A 114 1.28 -14.94 -14.58
N PRO A 115 1.54 -14.09 -15.60
CA PRO A 115 2.83 -13.43 -15.73
C PRO A 115 3.09 -12.52 -14.52
N ILE A 116 4.23 -12.70 -13.84
CA ILE A 116 4.67 -11.90 -12.68
C ILE A 116 4.52 -10.38 -12.87
N ARG A 117 4.60 -9.90 -14.11
CA ARG A 117 4.43 -8.48 -14.46
C ARG A 117 3.06 -7.93 -14.04
N TRP A 118 1.99 -8.73 -14.20
CA TRP A 118 0.64 -8.34 -13.80
C TRP A 118 0.49 -8.29 -12.29
N PHE A 119 1.12 -9.25 -11.59
CA PHE A 119 1.13 -9.28 -10.14
C PHE A 119 1.76 -8.00 -9.56
N PHE A 120 2.95 -7.62 -10.02
CA PHE A 120 3.59 -6.38 -9.58
C PHE A 120 2.80 -5.12 -9.93
N SER A 121 2.17 -5.08 -11.10
CA SER A 121 1.36 -3.92 -11.49
C SER A 121 0.11 -3.79 -10.62
N ALA A 122 -0.55 -4.92 -10.28
CA ALA A 122 -1.73 -4.92 -9.44
C ALA A 122 -1.40 -4.51 -8.00
N THR A 123 -0.33 -5.07 -7.42
CA THR A 123 0.09 -4.72 -6.05
C THR A 123 0.56 -3.27 -5.96
N SER A 124 1.32 -2.78 -6.95
CA SER A 124 1.75 -1.38 -7.03
C SER A 124 0.56 -0.42 -7.14
N LEU A 125 -0.48 -0.76 -7.91
CA LEU A 125 -1.71 0.01 -7.99
C LEU A 125 -2.43 0.07 -6.64
N LEU A 126 -2.58 -1.08 -5.95
CA LEU A 126 -3.22 -1.13 -4.64
C LEU A 126 -2.49 -0.28 -3.60
N VAL A 127 -1.15 -0.37 -3.52
CA VAL A 127 -0.36 0.46 -2.61
C VAL A 127 -0.46 1.95 -2.96
N MET A 128 -0.56 2.30 -4.24
CA MET A 128 -0.76 3.68 -4.69
C MET A 128 -2.12 4.22 -4.22
N LEU A 129 -3.19 3.44 -4.33
CA LEU A 129 -4.53 3.82 -3.86
C LEU A 129 -4.56 3.97 -2.33
N LEU A 130 -3.90 3.07 -1.60
CA LEU A 130 -3.76 3.16 -0.15
C LEU A 130 -3.06 4.46 0.27
N ALA A 131 -1.92 4.77 -0.37
CA ALA A 131 -1.18 6.01 -0.11
C ALA A 131 -2.02 7.26 -0.42
N ALA A 132 -2.79 7.25 -1.52
CA ALA A 132 -3.69 8.33 -1.85
C ALA A 132 -4.80 8.50 -0.81
N GLY A 133 -5.35 7.39 -0.30
CA GLY A 133 -6.35 7.39 0.77
C GLY A 133 -5.82 7.99 2.08
N MET A 134 -4.62 7.59 2.49
CA MET A 134 -3.96 8.15 3.67
C MET A 134 -3.67 9.66 3.51
N ALA A 135 -3.35 10.11 2.30
CA ALA A 135 -3.14 11.53 2.01
C ALA A 135 -4.44 12.35 2.09
N SER A 136 -5.55 11.79 1.61
CA SER A 136 -6.90 12.36 1.83
C SER A 136 -7.20 12.51 3.32
N GLN A 137 -6.89 11.49 4.12
CA GLN A 137 -7.08 11.54 5.57
C GLN A 137 -6.15 12.55 6.27
N ALA A 138 -4.90 12.70 5.81
CA ALA A 138 -4.03 13.77 6.28
C ALA A 138 -4.63 15.15 5.98
N ALA A 139 -5.20 15.34 4.79
CA ALA A 139 -5.85 16.59 4.40
C ALA A 139 -7.05 16.92 5.31
N LYS A 140 -7.82 15.91 5.75
CA LYS A 140 -8.88 16.08 6.77
C LYS A 140 -8.34 16.67 8.06
N PHE A 141 -7.24 16.13 8.59
CA PHE A 141 -6.63 16.63 9.81
C PHE A 141 -6.07 18.05 9.64
N LEU A 142 -5.56 18.42 8.46
CA LEU A 142 -5.12 19.80 8.17
C LEU A 142 -6.28 20.80 8.14
N ILE A 143 -7.46 20.39 7.67
CA ILE A 143 -8.67 21.22 7.72
C ILE A 143 -9.14 21.39 9.16
N GLN A 144 -9.18 20.31 9.94
CA GLN A 144 -9.60 20.35 11.35
C GLN A 144 -8.70 21.28 12.18
N GLY A 145 -7.39 21.27 11.88
CA GLY A 145 -6.41 22.14 12.51
C GLY A 145 -6.43 23.60 12.03
N ASP A 146 -7.43 24.00 11.24
CA ASP A 146 -7.63 25.35 10.67
C ASP A 146 -6.42 25.84 9.84
N LEU A 147 -5.60 24.92 9.33
CA LEU A 147 -4.39 25.23 8.56
C LEU A 147 -4.69 25.45 7.08
N ILE A 148 -5.75 24.82 6.57
CA ILE A 148 -6.17 24.90 5.16
C ILE A 148 -7.70 25.11 5.10
N PRO A 149 -8.20 26.09 4.33
CA PRO A 149 -9.64 26.27 4.16
C PRO A 149 -10.30 25.05 3.52
N SER A 150 -11.48 24.66 4.02
CA SER A 150 -12.32 23.67 3.35
C SER A 150 -12.78 24.27 2.01
N LEU A 151 -12.09 23.93 0.92
CA LEU A 151 -12.52 24.27 -0.44
C LEU A 151 -13.81 23.48 -0.77
N GLY A 152 -14.95 23.96 -0.26
CA GLY A 152 -16.25 23.31 -0.30
C GLY A 152 -16.44 22.28 0.82
N ASP A 153 -17.48 22.46 1.64
CA ASP A 153 -17.77 21.60 2.81
C ASP A 153 -18.22 20.18 2.41
N GLN A 154 -18.68 19.98 1.18
CA GLN A 154 -19.02 18.67 0.61
C GLN A 154 -19.11 18.77 -0.92
N LEU A 155 -18.25 18.03 -1.65
CA LEU A 155 -18.28 18.03 -3.12
C LEU A 155 -19.28 17.05 -3.71
N TRP A 156 -19.46 15.90 -3.06
CA TRP A 156 -20.47 14.91 -3.43
C TRP A 156 -20.96 14.15 -2.18
N ASP A 157 -22.19 13.63 -2.26
CA ASP A 157 -22.73 12.69 -1.27
C ASP A 157 -23.05 11.37 -1.96
N THR A 158 -22.18 10.38 -1.78
CA THR A 158 -22.34 9.03 -2.36
C THR A 158 -22.87 8.02 -1.31
N SER A 159 -23.30 8.51 -0.14
CA SER A 159 -23.81 7.70 0.98
C SER A 159 -25.04 6.87 0.58
N ASN A 160 -25.83 7.35 -0.39
CA ASN A 160 -27.00 6.64 -0.91
C ASN A 160 -26.66 5.39 -1.76
N ILE A 161 -25.44 5.27 -2.29
CA ILE A 161 -25.02 4.13 -3.14
C ILE A 161 -24.08 3.20 -2.38
N VAL A 162 -23.14 3.75 -1.62
CA VAL A 162 -22.22 2.98 -0.76
C VAL A 162 -22.14 3.68 0.59
N SER A 163 -22.89 3.14 1.57
CA SER A 163 -22.83 3.61 2.94
C SER A 163 -21.50 3.22 3.58
N GLU A 164 -20.91 4.11 4.37
CA GLU A 164 -19.64 3.87 5.08
C GLU A 164 -19.70 2.71 6.08
N GLN A 165 -20.91 2.35 6.52
CA GLN A 165 -21.16 1.25 7.46
C GLN A 165 -21.34 -0.11 6.77
N SER A 166 -21.47 -0.14 5.44
CA SER A 166 -21.49 -1.38 4.67
C SER A 166 -20.10 -2.02 4.67
N ILE A 167 -20.04 -3.37 4.66
CA ILE A 167 -18.78 -4.12 4.51
C ILE A 167 -18.00 -3.62 3.28
N TRP A 168 -18.68 -3.33 2.18
CA TRP A 168 -18.07 -2.81 0.96
C TRP A 168 -17.60 -1.36 1.11
N GLY A 169 -18.32 -0.54 1.88
CA GLY A 169 -17.92 0.83 2.21
C GLY A 169 -16.66 0.86 3.08
N MET A 170 -16.60 0.03 4.11
CA MET A 170 -15.41 -0.12 4.97
C MET A 170 -14.20 -0.67 4.21
N LEU A 171 -14.40 -1.66 3.32
CA LEU A 171 -13.32 -2.17 2.48
C LEU A 171 -12.78 -1.09 1.54
N LEU A 172 -13.66 -0.32 0.87
CA LEU A 172 -13.24 0.78 0.01
C LEU A 172 -12.60 1.93 0.79
N HIS A 173 -13.10 2.24 1.99
CA HIS A 173 -12.49 3.22 2.87
C HIS A 173 -11.07 2.79 3.24
N ASN A 174 -10.88 1.54 3.66
CA ASN A 174 -9.59 1.04 4.12
C ASN A 174 -8.58 0.80 2.98
N LEU A 175 -9.02 0.32 1.81
CA LEU A 175 -8.10 0.04 0.69
C LEU A 175 -7.85 1.25 -0.21
N VAL A 176 -8.89 2.05 -0.45
CA VAL A 176 -8.88 3.12 -1.46
C VAL A 176 -8.93 4.50 -0.81
N GLY A 177 -9.25 4.61 0.48
CA GLY A 177 -9.51 5.90 1.13
C GLY A 177 -10.82 6.53 0.70
N TYR A 178 -11.80 5.71 0.29
CA TYR A 178 -13.12 6.19 -0.08
C TYR A 178 -13.79 6.90 1.09
N ASP A 179 -14.28 8.10 0.84
CA ASP A 179 -15.07 8.89 1.77
C ASP A 179 -16.41 9.20 1.11
N ALA A 180 -17.53 9.00 1.81
CA ALA A 180 -18.83 9.25 1.19
C ALA A 180 -19.08 10.75 1.00
N ARG A 181 -18.38 11.60 1.77
CA ARG A 181 -18.51 13.07 1.80
C ARG A 181 -17.14 13.78 1.81
N PRO A 182 -16.33 13.65 0.75
CA PRO A 182 -15.02 14.28 0.71
C PRO A 182 -15.13 15.79 0.48
N SER A 183 -14.23 16.54 1.11
CA SER A 183 -14.03 17.96 0.80
C SER A 183 -13.11 18.15 -0.40
N GLY A 184 -13.11 19.34 -1.01
CA GLY A 184 -12.34 19.57 -2.24
C GLY A 184 -10.84 19.41 -2.08
N ILE A 185 -10.32 19.77 -0.91
CA ILE A 185 -8.90 19.59 -0.63
C ILE A 185 -8.52 18.11 -0.50
N GLN A 186 -9.43 17.26 0.01
CA GLN A 186 -9.17 15.82 0.13
C GLN A 186 -9.03 15.16 -1.23
N VAL A 187 -9.94 15.49 -2.16
CA VAL A 187 -9.87 15.00 -3.56
C VAL A 187 -8.60 15.52 -4.24
N LEU A 188 -8.22 16.77 -3.99
CA LEU A 188 -6.99 17.35 -4.55
C LEU A 188 -5.75 16.60 -4.05
N PHE A 189 -5.63 16.36 -2.74
CA PHE A 189 -4.53 15.59 -2.16
C PHE A 189 -4.49 14.15 -2.69
N TYR A 190 -5.65 13.52 -2.80
CA TYR A 190 -5.79 12.17 -3.36
C TYR A 190 -5.25 12.09 -4.79
N VAL A 191 -5.71 12.98 -5.67
CA VAL A 191 -5.29 13.04 -7.07
C VAL A 191 -3.82 13.44 -7.18
N ALA A 192 -3.36 14.40 -6.36
CA ALA A 192 -1.96 14.84 -6.34
C ALA A 192 -1.01 13.68 -6.04
N VAL A 193 -1.32 12.85 -5.03
CA VAL A 193 -0.49 11.69 -4.69
C VAL A 193 -0.48 10.65 -5.81
N ILE A 194 -1.62 10.35 -6.42
CA ILE A 194 -1.67 9.44 -7.58
C ILE A 194 -0.80 9.96 -8.72
N VAL A 195 -0.90 11.25 -9.04
CA VAL A 195 -0.12 11.88 -10.10
C VAL A 195 1.37 11.85 -9.78
N ILE A 196 1.76 12.19 -8.53
CA ILE A 196 3.16 12.19 -8.09
C ILE A 196 3.76 10.78 -8.18
N ILE A 197 3.07 9.77 -7.65
CA ILE A 197 3.57 8.38 -7.67
C ILE A 197 3.64 7.88 -9.12
N SER A 198 2.61 8.13 -9.93
CA SER A 198 2.58 7.71 -11.34
C SER A 198 3.68 8.37 -12.18
N LEU A 199 3.93 9.68 -11.98
CA LEU A 199 5.02 10.39 -12.62
C LEU A 199 6.38 9.87 -12.14
N GLY A 200 6.53 9.66 -10.84
CA GLY A 200 7.74 9.07 -10.25
C GLY A 200 8.07 7.71 -10.86
N MET A 201 7.09 6.83 -10.97
CA MET A 201 7.25 5.52 -11.61
C MET A 201 7.65 5.65 -13.09
N LYS A 202 7.01 6.55 -13.86
CA LYS A 202 7.34 6.78 -15.28
C LYS A 202 8.76 7.34 -15.46
N LEU A 203 9.15 8.33 -14.65
CA LEU A 203 10.46 8.99 -14.75
C LEU A 203 11.60 8.03 -14.41
N VAL A 204 11.43 7.18 -13.39
CA VAL A 204 12.48 6.22 -13.02
C VAL A 204 12.54 5.07 -14.01
N SER A 205 11.40 4.58 -14.53
CA SER A 205 11.36 3.55 -15.57
C SER A 205 12.08 3.98 -16.87
N GLN A 206 11.92 5.24 -17.28
CA GLN A 206 12.59 5.80 -18.47
C GLN A 206 14.12 5.92 -18.31
N LYS A 207 14.61 6.31 -17.12
CA LYS A 207 16.05 6.42 -16.86
C LYS A 207 16.77 5.07 -16.97
N THR A 208 16.12 3.98 -16.54
CA THR A 208 16.69 2.62 -16.62
C THR A 208 16.81 2.14 -18.07
N PHE A 209 15.84 2.47 -18.93
CA PHE A 209 15.90 2.13 -20.37
C PHE A 209 16.95 2.94 -21.13
N SER A 210 17.10 4.23 -20.82
CA SER A 210 18.09 5.09 -21.48
C SER A 210 19.52 4.63 -21.21
N LYS A 211 19.85 4.18 -19.99
CA LYS A 211 21.22 3.73 -19.63
C LYS A 211 21.62 2.45 -20.37
N LYS A 212 20.65 1.59 -20.73
CA LYS A 212 20.90 0.36 -21.48
C LYS A 212 21.20 0.63 -22.97
N SER A 213 20.67 1.71 -23.54
CA SER A 213 20.93 2.09 -24.93
C SER A 213 22.33 2.70 -25.11
N THR A 214 22.79 3.55 -24.18
CA THR A 214 24.12 4.17 -24.26
C THR A 214 25.27 3.22 -23.95
N GLY A 215 25.04 2.19 -23.12
CA GLY A 215 26.04 1.16 -22.82
C GLY A 215 26.33 0.20 -23.99
N VAL A 216 25.39 0.05 -24.94
CA VAL A 216 25.59 -0.79 -26.14
C VAL A 216 26.39 -0.05 -27.22
N VAL A 217 26.34 1.29 -27.25
CA VAL A 217 27.03 2.10 -28.27
C VAL A 217 28.50 2.38 -27.91
N GLN A 218 28.89 2.25 -26.63
CA GLN A 218 30.30 2.38 -26.20
C GLN A 218 31.07 1.05 -26.13
N GLY A 219 30.39 -0.09 -26.38
CA GLY A 219 30.99 -1.43 -26.36
C GLY A 219 31.08 -2.10 -27.73
N ALA A 220 30.83 -1.37 -28.82
CA ALA A 220 30.99 -1.80 -30.20
C ALA A 220 32.07 -0.94 -30.87
#